data_AF-A0A0H5QNL5-F1
#
_entry.id   AF-A0A0H5QNL5-F1
#
_cell.length_a   1.000
_cell.length_b   1.000
_cell.length_c   1.000
_cell.angle_alpha   90.00
_cell.angle_beta   90.00
_cell.angle_gamma   90.00
#
_symmetry.space_group_name_H-M   'P 1'
#
loop_
_entity.id
_entity.type
_entity.pdbx_description
1 polymer ?
#
loop_
_entity_poly.entity_id
_entity_poly.type
_entity_poly.pdbx_seq_one_letter_code
_entity_poly.pdbx_strand_id
1 'polypeptide(L)'
;DALSSFYYNASNSYHLFFQGFTLADNDDHLSCEISSGDASCLFETVGENPDFYESFVDCIESLRTTDSTPVNNDKSALALVAESTMTSLKQFPNSIEEDEELLESEDLTDLQINAVRARRDEKLCLKKVRLFSEDVRNAMETGLW
;
A
#
# COMPACT_ATOMS: atom_id res chain seq x y z
N ASP A 1 17.63 12.54 -22.78
CA ASP A 1 17.21 13.66 -21.93
C ASP A 1 16.07 13.22 -21.03
N ALA A 2 16.31 12.38 -20.02
CA ALA A 2 16.93 12.71 -18.73
C ALA A 2 16.22 13.83 -17.93
N LEU A 3 14.98 14.15 -18.29
CA LEU A 3 14.06 14.90 -17.43
C LEU A 3 13.41 13.94 -16.44
N SER A 4 14.10 13.77 -15.32
CA SER A 4 13.50 13.76 -13.97
C SER A 4 12.10 13.16 -13.91
N SER A 5 12.01 11.83 -13.90
CA SER A 5 10.82 11.22 -13.32
C SER A 5 10.74 11.69 -11.88
N PHE A 6 9.55 12.14 -11.51
CA PHE A 6 9.16 12.75 -10.23
C PHE A 6 9.53 11.94 -8.96
N TYR A 7 10.14 10.76 -9.14
CA TYR A 7 10.37 9.73 -8.13
C TYR A 7 11.81 9.64 -7.64
N TYR A 8 12.78 10.33 -8.28
CA TYR A 8 14.20 10.12 -7.97
C TYR A 8 14.76 10.99 -6.85
N ASN A 9 13.97 11.83 -6.20
CA ASN A 9 14.47 12.72 -5.16
C ASN A 9 13.39 12.93 -4.09
N ALA A 10 13.57 12.28 -2.94
CA ALA A 10 12.70 12.42 -1.77
C ALA A 10 11.22 12.13 -2.05
N SER A 11 10.77 10.89 -1.86
CA SER A 11 9.35 10.64 -1.59
C SER A 11 8.98 11.35 -0.28
N ASN A 12 8.58 12.61 -0.43
CA ASN A 12 7.63 13.28 0.44
C ASN A 12 8.02 13.45 1.92
N SER A 13 9.28 13.75 2.25
CA SER A 13 9.68 14.04 3.65
C SER A 13 8.80 15.09 4.36
N TYR A 14 8.22 16.04 3.61
CA TYR A 14 7.26 17.01 4.11
C TYR A 14 5.89 16.37 4.46
N HIS A 15 5.39 15.42 3.67
CA HIS A 15 4.21 14.62 4.04
C HIS A 15 4.51 13.66 5.19
N LEU A 16 5.69 13.02 5.21
CA LEU A 16 6.13 12.17 6.32
C LEU A 16 6.17 12.94 7.64
N PHE A 17 6.57 14.21 7.60
CA PHE A 17 6.59 15.11 8.76
C PHE A 17 5.16 15.47 9.23
N PHE A 18 4.23 15.79 8.33
CA PHE A 18 2.86 16.17 8.71
C PHE A 18 1.96 14.98 9.09
N GLN A 19 2.27 13.77 8.64
CA GLN A 19 1.52 12.55 8.97
C GLN A 19 2.04 11.81 10.21
N GLY A 20 3.00 12.36 10.95
CA GLY A 20 3.48 11.79 12.21
C GLY A 20 4.43 10.60 12.07
N PHE A 21 4.89 10.26 10.85
CA PHE A 21 5.91 9.21 10.62
C PHE A 21 7.28 9.54 11.22
N THR A 22 7.47 10.76 11.73
CA THR A 22 8.68 11.21 12.43
C THR A 22 8.62 11.02 13.95
N LEU A 23 7.53 10.48 14.49
CA LEU A 23 7.44 10.16 15.92
C LEU A 23 8.16 8.82 16.17
N ALA A 24 9.00 8.78 17.22
CA ALA A 24 9.85 7.64 17.52
C ALA A 24 9.09 6.30 17.64
N ASP A 25 7.80 6.37 17.97
CA ASP A 25 6.92 5.23 18.28
C ASP A 25 5.71 5.08 17.32
N ASN A 26 5.73 5.67 16.12
CA ASN A 26 4.61 5.56 15.16
C ASN A 26 4.78 4.42 14.14
N ASP A 27 5.23 3.25 14.58
CA ASP A 27 5.34 2.05 13.74
C ASP A 27 3.96 1.37 13.48
N ASP A 28 2.90 1.87 14.12
CA ASP A 28 1.54 1.30 14.03
C ASP A 28 0.69 1.89 12.89
N HIS A 29 1.19 2.91 12.19
CA HIS A 29 0.48 3.56 11.09
C HIS A 29 1.05 3.14 9.74
N LEU A 30 0.30 2.32 9.00
CA LEU A 30 0.63 1.94 7.63
C LEU A 30 -0.27 2.71 6.66
N SER A 31 0.31 3.28 5.61
CA SER A 31 -0.44 3.96 4.55
C SER A 31 0.12 3.58 3.18
N CYS A 32 -0.76 3.38 2.20
CA CYS A 32 -0.37 3.14 0.82
C CYS A 32 -1.44 3.60 -0.16
N GLU A 33 -1.00 4.00 -1.36
CA GLU A 33 -1.87 4.35 -2.46
C GLU A 33 -1.73 3.32 -3.59
N ILE A 34 -2.84 2.97 -4.21
CA ILE A 34 -2.89 2.13 -5.39
C ILE A 34 -3.60 2.89 -6.51
N SER A 35 -2.90 3.11 -7.61
CA SER A 35 -3.49 3.65 -8.83
C SER A 35 -3.75 2.52 -9.83
N SER A 36 -5.00 2.39 -10.29
CA SER A 36 -5.39 1.43 -11.33
C SER A 36 -6.31 2.11 -12.35
N GLY A 37 -5.78 2.35 -13.55
CA GLY A 37 -6.49 3.17 -14.55
C GLY A 37 -6.69 4.61 -14.07
N ASP A 38 -7.94 5.07 -14.08
CA ASP A 38 -8.34 6.40 -13.58
C ASP A 38 -8.70 6.41 -12.09
N ALA A 39 -8.72 5.25 -11.44
CA ALA A 39 -9.01 5.13 -10.01
C ALA A 39 -7.73 5.21 -9.18
N SER A 40 -7.79 5.92 -8.06
CA SER A 40 -6.79 5.88 -6.99
C SER A 40 -7.47 5.51 -5.67
N CYS A 41 -6.89 4.53 -4.98
CA CYS A 41 -7.36 4.05 -3.69
C CYS A 41 -6.30 4.30 -2.63
N LEU A 42 -6.65 5.03 -1.59
CA LEU A 42 -5.81 5.23 -0.40
C LEU A 42 -6.22 4.24 0.69
N PHE A 43 -5.25 3.52 1.24
CA PHE A 43 -5.43 2.60 2.34
C PHE A 43 -4.63 3.09 3.53
N GLU A 44 -5.29 3.22 4.67
CA GLU A 44 -4.66 3.60 5.93
C GLU A 44 -5.01 2.57 7.00
N THR A 45 -4.03 2.17 7.80
CA THR A 45 -4.22 1.26 8.93
C THR A 45 -3.50 1.81 10.13
N VAL A 46 -4.24 2.18 11.17
CA VAL A 46 -3.72 2.61 12.47
C VAL A 46 -4.05 1.54 13.50
N GLY A 47 -3.08 0.71 13.89
CA GLY A 47 -3.35 -0.42 14.79
C GLY A 47 -4.36 -1.45 14.22
N GLU A 48 -5.34 -1.91 15.02
CA GLU A 48 -6.41 -2.85 14.59
C GLU A 48 -7.54 -2.18 13.78
N ASN A 49 -7.26 -1.09 13.06
CA ASN A 49 -8.26 -0.14 12.55
C ASN A 49 -9.45 -0.78 11.78
N PRO A 50 -10.72 -0.49 12.14
CA PRO A 50 -11.89 -0.78 11.31
C PRO A 50 -11.88 -0.08 9.94
N ASP A 51 -11.25 1.09 9.81
CA ASP A 51 -11.33 1.93 8.60
C ASP A 51 -10.71 1.26 7.35
N PHE A 52 -9.76 0.32 7.53
CA PHE A 52 -9.15 -0.42 6.43
C PHE A 52 -10.19 -1.14 5.57
N TYR A 53 -11.20 -1.73 6.22
CA TYR A 53 -12.25 -2.46 5.51
C TYR A 53 -13.13 -1.52 4.70
N GLU A 54 -13.44 -0.34 5.24
CA GLU A 54 -14.24 0.67 4.53
C GLU A 54 -13.49 1.19 3.30
N SER A 55 -12.22 1.62 3.45
CA SER A 55 -11.37 2.02 2.32
C SER A 55 -11.26 0.92 1.26
N PHE A 56 -11.21 -0.34 1.69
CA PHE A 56 -11.16 -1.48 0.79
C PHE A 56 -12.45 -1.67 0.01
N VAL A 57 -13.60 -1.64 0.67
CA VAL A 57 -14.90 -1.74 0.01
C VAL A 57 -15.03 -0.60 -1.00
N ASP A 58 -14.80 0.65 -0.59
CA ASP A 58 -14.87 1.83 -1.46
C ASP A 58 -13.96 1.71 -2.69
N CYS A 59 -12.73 1.20 -2.50
CA CYS A 59 -11.83 0.93 -3.60
C CYS A 59 -12.41 -0.08 -4.60
N ILE A 60 -12.91 -1.22 -4.10
CA ILE A 60 -13.52 -2.24 -4.95
C ILE A 60 -14.74 -1.67 -5.68
N GLU A 61 -15.58 -0.88 -5.02
CA GLU A 61 -16.74 -0.25 -5.66
C GLU A 61 -16.34 0.69 -6.79
N SER A 62 -15.27 1.47 -6.60
CA SER A 62 -14.75 2.40 -7.61
C SER A 62 -14.18 1.68 -8.85
N LEU A 63 -13.70 0.44 -8.68
CA LEU A 63 -13.09 -0.38 -9.73
C LEU A 63 -14.08 -1.32 -10.43
N ARG A 64 -15.31 -1.45 -9.91
CA ARG A 64 -16.36 -2.25 -10.56
C ARG A 64 -16.68 -1.69 -11.94
N THR A 65 -16.65 -2.56 -12.95
CA THR A 65 -17.19 -2.24 -14.28
C THR A 65 -18.69 -2.52 -14.32
N THR A 66 -19.46 -1.80 -15.12
CA THR A 66 -20.93 -2.01 -15.20
C THR A 66 -21.35 -3.14 -16.14
N ASP A 67 -20.40 -3.72 -16.87
CA ASP A 67 -20.68 -4.51 -18.07
C ASP A 67 -20.71 -6.03 -17.80
N SER A 68 -20.62 -6.45 -16.53
CA SER A 68 -20.68 -7.86 -16.13
C SER A 68 -21.55 -8.09 -14.89
N THR A 69 -21.73 -9.36 -14.48
CA THR A 69 -22.49 -9.70 -13.27
C THR A 69 -21.78 -9.15 -12.03
N PRO A 70 -22.50 -8.82 -10.93
CA PRO A 70 -21.89 -8.23 -9.73
C PRO A 70 -20.68 -9.03 -9.21
N VAL A 71 -20.81 -10.36 -9.17
CA VAL A 71 -19.74 -11.28 -8.73
C VAL A 71 -18.52 -11.24 -9.64
N ASN A 72 -18.70 -11.10 -10.96
CA ASN A 72 -17.58 -11.02 -11.89
C ASN A 72 -16.90 -9.65 -11.83
N ASN A 73 -17.67 -8.57 -11.61
CA ASN A 73 -17.11 -7.23 -11.40
C ASN A 73 -16.23 -7.19 -10.15
N ASP A 74 -16.70 -7.76 -9.04
CA ASP A 74 -15.94 -7.87 -7.79
C ASP A 74 -14.64 -8.66 -7.99
N LYS A 75 -14.70 -9.82 -8.67
CA LYS A 75 -13.50 -10.62 -8.96
C LYS A 75 -12.48 -9.86 -9.82
N SER A 76 -12.95 -9.12 -10.83
CA SER A 76 -12.08 -8.31 -11.68
C SER A 76 -11.45 -7.15 -10.89
N ALA A 77 -12.23 -6.44 -10.07
CA ALA A 77 -11.72 -5.37 -9.21
C ALA A 77 -10.66 -5.90 -8.22
N LEU A 78 -10.93 -7.02 -7.54
CA LEU A 78 -9.98 -7.66 -6.63
C LEU A 78 -8.67 -8.08 -7.35
N ALA A 79 -8.78 -8.60 -8.57
CA ALA A 79 -7.61 -8.95 -9.38
C ALA A 79 -6.78 -7.70 -9.76
N LEU A 80 -7.44 -6.60 -10.12
CA LEU A 80 -6.77 -5.33 -10.44
C LEU A 80 -6.05 -4.75 -9.22
N VAL A 81 -6.66 -4.79 -8.03
CA VAL A 81 -6.01 -4.35 -6.78
C VAL A 81 -4.76 -5.22 -6.50
N ALA A 82 -4.88 -6.55 -6.61
CA ALA A 82 -3.75 -7.46 -6.40
C ALA A 82 -2.62 -7.25 -7.43
N GLU A 83 -2.94 -7.01 -8.70
CA GLU A 83 -1.93 -6.73 -9.74
C GLU A 83 -1.26 -5.37 -9.54
N SER A 84 -2.04 -4.35 -9.17
CA SER A 84 -1.54 -2.99 -8.96
C SER A 84 -0.64 -2.93 -7.72
N THR A 85 -1.03 -3.57 -6.60
CA THR A 85 -0.14 -3.72 -5.43
C THR A 85 1.17 -4.43 -5.78
N MET A 86 1.12 -5.53 -6.54
CA MET A 86 2.34 -6.22 -6.98
C MET A 86 3.22 -5.34 -7.87
N THR A 87 2.62 -4.53 -8.72
CA THR A 87 3.35 -3.60 -9.59
C THR A 87 4.02 -2.52 -8.75
N SER A 88 3.33 -1.91 -7.79
CA SER A 88 3.91 -0.93 -6.86
C SER A 88 5.03 -1.54 -6.02
N LEU A 89 4.83 -2.74 -5.46
CA LEU A 89 5.87 -3.45 -4.67
C LEU A 89 7.17 -3.69 -5.45
N LYS A 90 7.08 -3.97 -6.76
CA LYS A 90 8.25 -4.17 -7.62
C LYS A 90 9.04 -2.89 -7.92
N GLN A 91 8.47 -1.71 -7.66
CA GLN A 91 9.15 -0.43 -7.88
C GLN A 91 10.12 -0.08 -6.75
N PHE A 92 9.96 -0.69 -5.57
CA PHE A 92 10.89 -0.47 -4.47
C PHE A 92 12.24 -1.11 -4.76
N PRO A 93 13.35 -0.38 -4.54
CA PRO A 93 14.69 -0.92 -4.74
C PRO A 93 15.11 -1.91 -3.65
N ASN A 94 14.37 -1.97 -2.53
CA ASN A 94 14.68 -2.79 -1.37
C ASN A 94 13.49 -3.61 -0.88
N SER A 95 13.76 -4.79 -0.32
CA SER A 95 12.75 -5.62 0.35
C SER A 95 12.35 -5.06 1.73
N ILE A 96 11.28 -5.58 2.33
CA ILE A 96 10.88 -5.18 3.70
C ILE A 96 11.99 -5.56 4.69
N GLU A 97 12.53 -6.75 4.55
CA GLU A 97 13.60 -7.30 5.39
C GLU A 97 14.88 -6.47 5.29
N GLU A 98 15.25 -6.01 4.08
CA GLU A 98 16.39 -5.10 3.91
C GLU A 98 16.16 -3.72 4.58
N ASP A 99 14.91 -3.24 4.67
CA ASP A 99 14.58 -2.02 5.40
C ASP A 99 14.65 -2.23 6.92
N GLU A 100 14.20 -3.39 7.40
CA GLU A 100 14.28 -3.77 8.82
C GLU A 100 15.75 -3.89 9.25
N GLU A 101 16.59 -4.59 8.48
CA GLU A 101 18.04 -4.69 8.73
C GLU A 101 18.71 -3.31 8.73
N LEU A 102 18.29 -2.40 7.84
CA LEU A 102 18.84 -1.05 7.79
C LEU A 102 18.46 -0.23 9.03
N LEU A 103 17.24 -0.39 9.54
CA LEU A 103 16.77 0.28 10.76
C LEU A 103 17.46 -0.21 12.04
N GLU A 104 17.99 -1.43 12.03
CA GLU A 104 18.80 -1.96 13.13
C GLU A 104 20.23 -1.39 13.16
N SER A 105 20.67 -0.67 12.10
CA SER A 105 22.02 -0.08 12.05
C SER A 105 22.14 1.19 12.91
N GLU A 106 23.30 1.36 13.57
CA GLU A 106 23.55 2.49 14.48
C GLU A 106 23.93 3.81 13.77
N ASP A 107 24.11 3.80 12.44
CA ASP A 107 24.73 4.90 11.69
C ASP A 107 23.73 5.79 10.91
N LEU A 108 22.42 5.64 11.14
CA LEU A 108 21.41 6.45 10.45
C LEU A 108 21.11 7.76 11.19
N THR A 109 21.00 8.84 10.42
CA THR A 109 20.39 10.09 10.91
C THR A 109 18.88 9.92 11.07
N ASP A 110 18.24 10.73 11.91
CA ASP A 110 16.79 10.74 12.09
C ASP A 110 16.01 10.84 10.76
N LEU A 111 16.51 11.64 9.82
CA LEU A 111 15.90 11.79 8.50
C LEU A 111 15.99 10.51 7.67
N GLN A 112 17.09 9.77 7.78
CA GLN A 112 17.24 8.48 7.10
C GLN A 112 16.37 7.42 7.75
N ILE A 113 16.30 7.36 9.08
CA ILE A 113 15.41 6.46 9.82
C ILE A 113 13.96 6.67 9.35
N ASN A 114 13.49 7.91 9.32
CA ASN A 114 12.13 8.23 8.92
C ASN A 114 11.84 7.87 7.46
N ALA A 115 12.81 8.07 6.55
CA ALA A 115 12.65 7.68 5.16
C ALA A 115 12.56 6.15 4.98
N VAL A 116 13.36 5.39 5.74
CA VAL A 116 13.36 3.92 5.70
C VAL A 116 12.06 3.38 6.31
N ARG A 117 11.60 3.91 7.45
CA ARG A 117 10.31 3.56 8.07
C ARG A 117 9.15 3.77 7.11
N ALA A 118 9.02 4.96 6.54
CA ALA A 118 7.95 5.27 5.60
C ALA A 118 7.90 4.32 4.41
N ARG A 119 9.06 4.02 3.82
CA ARG A 119 9.18 3.06 2.72
C ARG A 119 8.79 1.64 3.14
N ARG A 120 9.25 1.19 4.31
CA ARG A 120 8.89 -0.12 4.89
C ARG A 120 7.38 -0.20 5.12
N ASP A 121 6.78 0.83 5.68
CA ASP A 121 5.37 0.86 6.06
C ASP A 121 4.46 0.87 4.84
N GLU A 122 4.83 1.60 3.78
CA GLU A 122 4.13 1.54 2.50
C GLU A 122 4.17 0.13 1.90
N LYS A 123 5.32 -0.55 1.94
CA LYS A 123 5.44 -1.96 1.50
C LYS A 123 4.59 -2.91 2.34
N LEU A 124 4.54 -2.72 3.66
CA LEU A 124 3.70 -3.51 4.56
C LEU A 124 2.22 -3.30 4.25
N CYS A 125 1.77 -2.05 4.04
CA CYS A 125 0.42 -1.74 3.62
C CYS A 125 0.07 -2.41 2.28
N LEU A 126 0.91 -2.25 1.25
CA LEU A 126 0.69 -2.87 -0.07
C LEU A 126 0.62 -4.40 0.03
N LYS A 127 1.47 -5.02 0.86
CA LYS A 127 1.44 -6.47 1.12
C LYS A 127 0.13 -6.89 1.79
N LYS A 128 -0.35 -6.13 2.77
CA LYS A 128 -1.63 -6.37 3.47
C LYS A 128 -2.81 -6.28 2.50
N VAL A 129 -2.89 -5.21 1.71
CA VAL A 129 -3.96 -5.02 0.72
C VAL A 129 -3.97 -6.15 -0.32
N ARG A 130 -2.79 -6.56 -0.82
CA ARG A 130 -2.68 -7.68 -1.76
C ARG A 130 -3.23 -8.97 -1.17
N LEU A 131 -2.73 -9.36 0.00
CA LEU A 131 -3.13 -10.61 0.65
C LEU A 131 -4.64 -10.63 0.94
N PHE A 132 -5.19 -9.52 1.45
CA PHE A 132 -6.62 -9.40 1.69
C PHE A 132 -7.44 -9.52 0.40
N SER A 133 -7.00 -8.88 -0.70
CA SER A 133 -7.65 -9.00 -2.01
C SER A 133 -7.65 -10.44 -2.54
N GLU A 134 -6.53 -11.13 -2.39
CA GLU A 134 -6.36 -12.52 -2.79
C GLU A 134 -7.25 -13.45 -1.96
N ASP A 135 -7.29 -13.26 -0.64
CA ASP A 135 -8.11 -14.05 0.28
C ASP A 135 -9.61 -13.90 -0.01
N VAL A 136 -10.08 -12.65 -0.18
CA VAL A 136 -11.48 -12.37 -0.55
C VAL A 136 -11.82 -13.02 -1.89
N ARG A 137 -10.94 -12.87 -2.91
CA ARG A 137 -11.15 -13.50 -4.22
C ARG A 137 -11.19 -15.03 -4.13
N ASN A 138 -10.29 -15.63 -3.36
CA ASN A 138 -10.24 -17.09 -3.17
C ASN A 138 -11.50 -17.59 -2.44
N ALA A 139 -12.02 -16.85 -1.47
CA ALA A 139 -13.30 -17.14 -0.83
C ALA A 139 -14.44 -17.14 -1.88
N MET A 140 -14.42 -16.21 -2.85
CA MET A 140 -15.47 -16.11 -3.90
C MET A 140 -15.45 -17.29 -4.85
N GLU A 141 -14.28 -17.88 -5.07
CA GLU A 141 -14.10 -19.03 -5.95
C GLU A 141 -14.50 -20.33 -5.27
N THR A 142 -14.28 -20.41 -3.95
CA THR A 142 -14.57 -21.61 -3.14
C THR A 142 -15.98 -21.63 -2.55
N GLY A 143 -16.71 -20.52 -2.60
CA GLY A 143 -18.05 -20.39 -2.03
C GLY A 143 -18.07 -20.33 -0.50
N LEU A 144 -16.93 -20.01 0.12
CA LEU A 144 -16.75 -19.87 1.58
C LEU A 144 -17.01 -18.43 2.04
N TRP A 145 -18.05 -17.79 1.50
CA TRP A 145 -18.45 -16.42 1.84
C TRP A 145 -19.33 -16.36 3.09
#